data_AF-A0A9Y2P4X8-F1
#
_entry.id   AF-A0A9Y2P4X8-F1
#
_cell.length_a   1.000
_cell.length_b   1.000
_cell.length_c   1.000
_cell.angle_alpha   90.00
_cell.angle_beta   90.00
_cell.angle_gamma   90.00
#
_symmetry.space_group_name_H-M   'P 1'
#
loop_
_entity.id
_entity.type
_entity.pdbx_description
1 polymer ?
#
loop_
_entity_poly.entity_id
_entity_poly.type
_entity_poly.pdbx_seq_one_letter_code
_entity_poly.pdbx_strand_id
1 'polypeptide(L)' 'MRILSKPQLKELVLYSPQHVARLEKAGLFPKRVQLGPSRVGWVEDEVLDWLQIRMEGREEA' A
#
# COMPACT_ATOMS: atom_id res chain seq x y z
N MET A 1 -6.67 12.92 5.46
CA MET A 1 -5.73 12.41 4.44
C MET A 1 -4.32 12.36 5.01
N ARG A 2 -3.91 11.19 5.49
CA ARG A 2 -2.57 10.92 6.02
C ARG A 2 -1.75 10.18 4.96
N ILE A 3 -0.46 10.50 4.87
CA ILE A 3 0.46 9.85 3.92
C ILE A 3 1.42 8.95 4.69
N LEU A 4 1.47 7.69 4.29
CA LEU A 4 2.38 6.68 4.81
C LEU A 4 3.75 6.78 4.12
N SER A 5 4.79 6.80 4.92
CA SER A 5 6.17 6.59 4.45
C SER A 5 6.45 5.11 4.20
N LYS A 6 7.57 4.80 3.52
CA LYS A 6 7.99 3.40 3.26
C LYS A 6 8.07 2.52 4.54
N PRO A 7 8.65 2.99 5.67
CA PRO A 7 8.66 2.20 6.91
C PRO A 7 7.26 1.93 7.45
N GLN A 8 6.40 2.95 7.52
CA GLN A 8 5.03 2.82 8.00
C GLN A 8 4.20 1.88 7.13
N LEU A 9 4.36 1.98 5.80
CA LEU A 9 3.73 1.06 4.88
C LEU A 9 4.15 -0.38 5.16
N LYS A 10 5.46 -0.62 5.31
CA LYS A 10 6.01 -1.95 5.60
C LYS A 10 5.45 -2.53 6.90
N GLU A 11 5.29 -1.72 7.95
CA GLU A 11 4.69 -2.14 9.21
C GLU A 11 3.20 -2.48 9.05
N LEU A 12 2.49 -1.76 8.18
CA LEU A 12 1.06 -1.95 7.97
C LEU A 12 0.74 -3.16 7.07
N VAL A 13 1.40 -3.28 5.92
CA VAL A 13 1.12 -4.35 4.94
C VAL A 13 2.01 -5.58 5.10
N LEU A 14 3.03 -5.52 5.97
CA LEU A 14 3.99 -6.60 6.27
C LEU A 14 4.73 -7.16 5.05
N TYR A 15 4.78 -6.40 3.95
CA TYR A 15 5.47 -6.77 2.71
C TYR A 15 6.78 -6.03 2.54
N SER A 16 7.73 -6.68 1.86
CA SER A 16 8.97 -6.02 1.47
C SER A 16 8.69 -4.92 0.44
N PRO A 17 9.48 -3.83 0.42
CA PRO A 17 9.32 -2.77 -0.58
C PRO A 17 9.38 -3.26 -2.03
N GLN A 18 10.16 -4.32 -2.28
CA GLN A 18 10.26 -4.96 -3.60
C GLN A 18 8.96 -5.64 -3.99
N HIS A 19 8.30 -6.32 -3.05
CA HIS A 19 7.00 -6.95 -3.29
C HIS A 19 5.92 -5.91 -3.55
N VAL A 20 5.87 -4.84 -2.75
CA VAL A 20 4.97 -3.71 -2.96
C VAL A 20 5.17 -3.11 -4.36
N ALA A 21 6.40 -2.84 -4.77
CA ALA A 21 6.68 -2.31 -6.11
C ALA A 21 6.22 -3.25 -7.24
N ARG A 22 6.28 -4.56 -7.05
CA ARG A 22 5.77 -5.55 -8.00
C ARG A 22 4.24 -5.53 -8.06
N LEU A 23 3.57 -5.42 -6.92
CA LEU A 23 2.11 -5.29 -6.87
C LEU A 23 1.64 -3.98 -7.50
N GLU A 24 2.33 -2.86 -7.23
CA GLU A 24 2.09 -1.57 -7.88
C GLU A 24 2.20 -1.70 -9.41
N LYS A 25 3.28 -2.34 -9.90
CA LYS A 25 3.48 -2.58 -11.34
C LYS A 25 2.38 -3.47 -11.94
N ALA A 26 1.85 -4.42 -11.16
CA ALA A 26 0.74 -5.28 -11.56
C ALA A 26 -0.63 -4.60 -11.47
N GLY A 27 -0.72 -3.37 -10.93
CA GLY A 27 -1.99 -2.69 -10.69
C GLY A 27 -2.82 -3.30 -9.55
N LEU A 28 -2.19 -4.13 -8.70
CA LEU A 28 -2.83 -4.85 -7.59
C LEU A 28 -2.59 -4.17 -6.23
N PHE A 29 -2.03 -2.95 -6.23
CA PHE A 29 -1.75 -2.17 -5.03
C PHE A 29 -2.01 -0.68 -5.30
N PRO A 30 -2.42 0.10 -4.29
CA PRO A 30 -2.54 1.55 -4.40
C PRO A 30 -1.28 2.21 -4.96
N LYS A 31 -1.45 3.21 -5.82
CA LYS A 31 -0.30 3.88 -6.46
C LYS A 31 0.37 4.82 -5.47
N ARG A 32 1.71 4.78 -5.40
CA ARG A 32 2.47 5.79 -4.66
C ARG A 32 2.24 7.21 -5.19
N VAL A 33 2.17 8.14 -4.26
CA VAL A 33 2.16 9.59 -4.49
C VAL A 33 3.58 10.13 -4.38
N GLN A 34 4.02 10.89 -5.38
CA GLN A 34 5.31 11.57 -5.35
C GLN A 34 5.18 12.88 -4.55
N LEU A 35 5.84 12.94 -3.39
CA LEU A 35 5.82 14.12 -2.51
C LEU A 35 7.01 15.06 -2.77
N GLY A 36 8.01 14.58 -3.50
CA GLY A 36 9.19 15.35 -3.90
C GLY A 36 10.14 14.55 -4.79
N PRO A 37 11.32 15.11 -5.12
CA PRO A 37 12.26 14.50 -6.06
C PRO A 37 12.69 13.07 -5.67
N SER A 38 12.89 12.82 -4.38
CA SER A 38 13.34 11.51 -3.86
C SER A 38 12.42 10.96 -2.77
N ARG A 39 11.21 11.50 -2.65
CA ARG A 39 10.26 11.10 -1.60
C ARG A 39 8.91 10.70 -2.21
N VAL A 40 8.49 9.50 -1.86
CA VAL A 40 7.20 8.91 -2.21
C VAL A 40 6.50 8.47 -0.94
N GLY A 41 5.17 8.46 -0.98
CA GLY A 41 4.32 7.92 0.07
C GLY A 41 3.05 7.32 -0.50
N TRP A 42 2.21 6.78 0.37
CA TRP A 42 0.92 6.19 0.01
C TRP A 42 -0.18 6.83 0.84
N VAL A 43 -1.37 6.99 0.27
CA VAL A 43 -2.53 7.45 1.03
C VAL A 43 -2.93 6.34 1.99
N GLU A 44 -3.00 6.65 3.28
CA GLU A 44 -3.33 5.66 4.32
C GLU A 44 -4.68 5.00 4.04
N ASP A 45 -5.69 5.80 3.72
CA ASP A 45 -7.06 5.35 3.47
C ASP A 45 -7.10 4.32 2.31
N GLU A 46 -6.42 4.59 1.18
CA GLU A 46 -6.37 3.64 0.05
C GLU A 46 -5.70 2.30 0.43
N VAL A 47 -4.69 2.34 1.30
CA VAL A 47 -4.00 1.13 1.76
C VAL A 47 -4.87 0.33 2.73
N LEU A 48 -5.62 1.01 3.59
CA LEU A 48 -6.58 0.37 4.50
C LEU A 48 -7.74 -0.26 3.74
N ASP A 49 -8.32 0.44 2.76
CA ASP A 49 -9.38 -0.08 1.89
C ASP A 49 -8.90 -1.33 1.14
N TRP A 50 -7.67 -1.29 0.61
CA TRP A 50 -7.06 -2.44 -0.04
C TRP A 50 -6.83 -3.63 0.91
N LEU A 51 -6.49 -3.40 2.18
CA LEU A 51 -6.39 -4.45 3.20
C LEU A 51 -7.78 -5.04 3.51
N GLN A 52 -8.79 -4.18 3.65
CA GLN A 52 -10.15 -4.59 3.95
C GLN A 52 -10.72 -5.52 2.88
N ILE A 53 -10.59 -5.18 1.59
CA ILE A 53 -11.04 -6.02 0.46
C ILE A 53 -10.43 -7.44 0.55
N ARG A 54 -9.17 -7.54 0.99
CA ARG A 54 -8.49 -8.84 1.15
C ARG A 54 -8.94 -9.61 2.38
N MET A 55 -9.36 -8.91 3.43
CA MET A 55 -9.93 -9.54 4.63
C MET A 55 -11.33 -10.07 4.35
N GLU A 56 -12.18 -9.31 3.65
CA GLU A 56 -13.52 -9.74 3.25
C GLU A 56 -13.45 -10.98 2.35
N GLY A 57 -12.54 -10.99 1.36
CA GLY A 57 -12.29 -12.16 0.53
C GLY A 57 -11.77 -13.39 1.27
N ARG A 58 -11.34 -13.27 2.53
CA ARG A 58 -11.03 -14.42 3.41
C ARG A 58 -12.27 -14.96 4.09
N GLU A 59 -13.23 -14.12 4.45
CA GLU A 59 -14.45 -14.53 5.17
C GLU A 59 -15.46 -15.23 4.26
N GLU A 60 -15.39 -14.98 2.94
CA GLU A 60 -16.24 -15.63 1.93
C GLU A 60 -15.67 -16.96 1.37
N ALA A 61 -14.51 -17.43 1.85
CA ALA A 61 -13.85 -18.66 1.41
C ALA A 61 -13.88 -19.78 2.45
#